data_AF-A0A916SZF1-F1
#
_entry.id   AF-A0A916SZF1-F1
#
_cell.length_a   1.000
_cell.length_b   1.000
_cell.length_c   1.000
_cell.angle_alpha   90.00
_cell.angle_beta   90.00
_cell.angle_gamma   90.00
#
_symmetry.space_group_name_H-M   'P 1'
#
loop_
_entity.id
_entity.type
_entity.pdbx_description
1 polymer ?
#
loop_
_entity_poly.entity_id
_entity_poly.type
_entity_poly.pdbx_seq_one_letter_code
_entity_poly.pdbx_strand_id
1 'polypeptide(L)'
;MPLPILIAAALAQTAAAPALTPEAADARCVVILGFIAKQPNQPAARLEAVKTGTAYYLGKLRGRRPGINLVDTLNTAANRAQTEKADVVKESQRCGGELSALAAATGPAASPRKP
;
A
#
# COMPACT_ATOMS: atom_id res chain seq x y z
N MET A 1 -36.32 -31.66 -21.92
CA MET A 1 -36.68 -30.24 -21.80
C MET A 1 -35.39 -29.45 -21.60
N PRO A 2 -35.09 -28.49 -22.47
CA PRO A 2 -33.83 -27.75 -22.48
C PRO A 2 -33.90 -26.56 -21.53
N LEU A 3 -32.77 -26.18 -20.91
CA LEU A 3 -32.44 -24.76 -20.69
C LEU A 3 -30.94 -24.63 -20.32
N PRO A 4 -30.12 -23.99 -21.16
CA PRO A 4 -28.74 -23.67 -20.82
C PRO A 4 -28.73 -22.37 -20.00
N ILE A 5 -28.22 -22.41 -18.76
CA ILE A 5 -27.98 -21.20 -17.97
C ILE A 5 -26.69 -20.56 -18.50
N LEU A 6 -26.87 -19.56 -19.35
CA LEU A 6 -25.84 -18.60 -19.75
C LEU A 6 -25.39 -17.83 -18.50
N ILE A 7 -24.24 -18.20 -17.93
CA ILE A 7 -23.54 -17.40 -16.94
C ILE A 7 -22.97 -16.19 -17.70
N ALA A 8 -23.71 -15.09 -17.69
CA ALA A 8 -23.22 -13.80 -18.12
C ALA A 8 -22.08 -13.39 -17.17
N ALA A 9 -20.84 -13.60 -17.61
CA ALA A 9 -19.66 -13.02 -16.99
C ALA A 9 -19.76 -11.50 -17.10
N ALA A 10 -20.30 -10.86 -16.07
CA ALA A 10 -20.20 -9.43 -15.87
C ALA A 10 -18.73 -9.08 -15.62
N LEU A 11 -17.97 -8.93 -16.70
CA LEU A 11 -16.67 -8.26 -16.71
C LEU A 11 -16.93 -6.81 -16.30
N ALA A 12 -16.89 -6.55 -15.00
CA ALA A 12 -16.76 -5.22 -14.47
C ALA A 12 -15.45 -4.65 -15.02
N GLN A 13 -15.56 -3.91 -16.13
CA GLN A 13 -14.51 -3.08 -16.68
C GLN A 13 -14.21 -1.99 -15.65
N THR A 14 -13.38 -2.34 -14.67
CA THR A 14 -12.72 -1.37 -13.82
C THR A 14 -11.78 -0.62 -14.74
N ALA A 15 -12.16 0.61 -15.09
CA ALA A 15 -11.29 1.54 -15.77
C ALA A 15 -9.98 1.61 -14.98
N ALA A 16 -8.93 1.00 -15.53
CA ALA A 16 -7.63 0.97 -14.89
C ALA A 16 -7.08 2.39 -14.90
N ALA A 17 -7.13 3.06 -13.74
CA ALA A 17 -6.35 4.27 -13.53
C ALA A 17 -4.89 3.97 -13.91
N PRO A 18 -4.16 4.93 -14.51
CA PRO A 18 -2.78 4.71 -14.92
C PRO A 18 -1.97 4.17 -13.74
N ALA A 19 -1.46 2.96 -13.90
CA ALA A 19 -0.72 2.28 -12.86
C ALA A 19 0.52 3.12 -12.54
N LEU A 20 0.66 3.50 -11.28
CA LEU A 20 1.87 4.16 -10.79
C LEU A 20 3.07 3.27 -11.06
N THR A 21 4.23 3.87 -11.33
CA THR A 21 5.48 3.11 -11.26
C THR A 21 5.65 2.56 -9.85
N PRO A 22 6.37 1.44 -9.66
CA PRO A 22 6.60 0.88 -8.33
C PRO A 22 7.17 1.91 -7.35
N GLU A 23 8.13 2.73 -7.79
CA GLU A 23 8.69 3.82 -6.99
C GLU A 23 7.65 4.87 -6.60
N ALA A 24 6.80 5.28 -7.54
CA ALA A 24 5.76 6.26 -7.26
C ALA A 24 4.69 5.69 -6.30
N ALA A 25 4.38 4.40 -6.42
CA ALA A 25 3.46 3.70 -5.52
C ALA A 25 4.04 3.57 -4.09
N ASP A 26 5.33 3.27 -3.96
CA ASP A 26 6.04 3.17 -2.68
C ASP A 26 6.17 4.55 -2.02
N ALA A 27 6.54 5.58 -2.79
CA ALA A 27 6.59 6.97 -2.31
C ALA A 27 5.21 7.47 -1.86
N ARG A 28 4.15 7.11 -2.58
CA ARG A 28 2.76 7.41 -2.17
C ARG A 28 2.41 6.73 -0.85
N CYS A 29 2.84 5.49 -0.62
CA CYS A 29 2.62 4.82 0.66
C CYS A 29 3.28 5.57 1.83
N VAL A 30 4.52 6.06 1.66
CA VAL A 30 5.18 6.88 2.68
C VAL A 30 4.38 8.14 3.00
N VAL A 31 3.91 8.85 1.97
CA VAL A 31 3.13 10.09 2.14
C VAL A 31 1.81 9.83 2.89
N ILE A 32 1.07 8.78 2.50
CA ILE A 32 -0.21 8.45 3.11
C ILE A 32 -0.04 7.99 4.56
N LEU A 33 0.97 7.17 4.83
CA LEU A 33 1.34 6.77 6.20
C LEU A 33 1.73 8.00 7.05
N GLY A 34 2.50 8.93 6.49
CA GLY A 34 2.81 10.20 7.14
C GLY A 34 1.58 11.05 7.43
N PHE A 35 0.60 11.08 6.53
CA PHE A 35 -0.69 11.74 6.76
C PHE A 35 -1.47 11.10 7.91
N ILE A 36 -1.56 9.76 7.94
CA ILE A 36 -2.22 9.00 9.00
C ILE A 36 -1.58 9.28 10.37
N ALA A 37 -0.24 9.33 10.44
CA ALA A 37 0.50 9.63 11.67
C ALA A 37 0.20 11.03 12.23
N LYS A 38 -0.18 11.99 11.37
CA LYS A 38 -0.50 13.37 11.78
C LYS A 38 -1.95 13.56 12.21
N GLN A 39 -2.82 12.56 12.04
CA GLN A 39 -4.21 12.67 12.49
C GLN A 39 -4.27 12.69 14.03
N PRO A 40 -5.17 13.49 14.63
CA PRO A 40 -5.33 13.52 16.08
C PRO A 40 -5.86 12.18 16.60
N ASN A 41 -5.55 11.88 17.87
CA ASN A 41 -6.08 10.72 18.61
C ASN A 41 -5.77 9.34 18.00
N GLN A 42 -4.65 9.19 17.29
CA GLN A 42 -4.24 7.87 16.84
C GLN A 42 -3.79 7.00 18.02
N PRO A 43 -4.30 5.75 18.15
CA PRO A 43 -3.82 4.82 19.15
C PRO A 43 -2.31 4.58 19.01
N ALA A 44 -1.61 4.44 20.13
CA ALA A 44 -0.16 4.20 20.13
C ALA A 44 0.25 3.01 19.25
N ALA A 45 -0.50 1.91 19.30
CA ALA A 45 -0.27 0.73 18.45
C ALA A 45 -0.36 1.05 16.95
N ARG A 46 -1.26 1.97 16.56
CA ARG A 46 -1.40 2.38 15.16
C ARG A 46 -0.24 3.27 14.73
N LEU A 47 0.25 4.15 15.60
CA LEU A 47 1.44 4.96 15.33
C LEU A 47 2.68 4.08 15.15
N GLU A 48 2.85 3.04 15.95
CA GLU A 48 3.97 2.09 15.78
C GLU A 48 3.88 1.31 14.46
N ALA A 49 2.68 0.85 14.08
CA ALA A 49 2.46 0.23 12.78
C ALA A 49 2.79 1.18 11.62
N VAL A 50 2.40 2.46 11.72
CA VAL A 50 2.69 3.48 10.72
C VAL A 50 4.19 3.80 10.62
N LYS A 51 4.90 3.87 11.75
CA LYS A 51 6.37 4.04 11.76
C LYS A 51 7.07 2.87 11.07
N THR A 52 6.67 1.65 11.41
CA THR A 52 7.23 0.42 10.84
C THR A 52 6.96 0.34 9.34
N GLY A 53 5.72 0.63 8.91
CA GLY A 53 5.36 0.69 7.49
C GLY A 53 6.14 1.77 6.74
N THR A 54 6.30 2.95 7.33
CA THR A 54 7.11 4.04 6.76
C THR A 54 8.56 3.60 6.56
N ALA A 55 9.16 2.97 7.58
CA ALA A 55 10.53 2.47 7.49
C ALA A 55 10.70 1.42 6.39
N TYR A 56 9.75 0.49 6.25
CA TYR A 56 9.73 -0.50 5.17
C TYR A 56 9.75 0.16 3.79
N TYR A 57 8.83 1.09 3.52
CA TYR A 57 8.76 1.73 2.20
C TYR A 57 9.96 2.63 1.88
N LEU A 58 10.53 3.30 2.88
CA LEU A 58 11.78 4.04 2.72
C LEU A 58 12.96 3.11 2.38
N GLY A 59 13.05 1.96 3.06
CA GLY A 59 14.03 0.92 2.76
C GLY A 59 13.87 0.37 1.33
N LYS A 60 12.63 0.05 0.94
CA LYS A 60 12.28 -0.44 -0.39
C LYS A 60 12.65 0.55 -1.49
N LEU A 61 12.36 1.84 -1.30
CA LEU A 61 12.73 2.92 -2.24
C LEU A 61 14.25 3.00 -2.43
N ARG A 62 15.02 3.01 -1.32
CA ARG A 62 16.49 3.04 -1.36
C ARG A 62 17.07 1.78 -2.01
N GLY A 63 16.50 0.61 -1.71
CA GLY A 63 16.94 -0.66 -2.30
C GLY A 63 16.69 -0.73 -3.80
N ARG A 64 15.59 -0.14 -4.28
CA ARG A 64 15.27 -0.10 -5.71
C ARG A 64 16.12 0.91 -6.48
N ARG A 65 16.44 2.06 -5.87
CA ARG A 65 17.27 3.10 -6.49
C ARG A 65 18.33 3.61 -5.50
N PRO A 66 19.55 3.06 -5.55
CA PRO A 66 20.68 3.61 -4.80
C PRO A 66 20.90 5.09 -5.14
N GLY A 67 21.14 5.93 -4.13
CA GLY A 67 21.37 7.37 -4.31
C GLY A 67 20.12 8.21 -4.61
N ILE A 68 18.91 7.65 -4.48
CA ILE A 68 17.67 8.41 -4.66
C ILE A 68 17.59 9.62 -3.71
N ASN A 69 17.24 10.80 -4.25
CA ASN A 69 16.86 11.93 -3.42
C ASN A 69 15.45 11.68 -2.84
N LEU A 70 15.41 11.17 -1.62
CA LEU A 70 14.16 10.84 -0.94
C LEU A 70 13.28 12.08 -0.70
N VAL A 71 13.87 13.22 -0.34
CA VAL A 71 13.09 14.43 -0.04
C VAL A 71 12.33 14.88 -1.27
N ASP A 72 13.03 15.01 -2.40
CA ASP A 72 12.40 15.40 -3.67
C ASP A 72 11.36 14.37 -4.12
N THR A 73 11.68 13.08 -4.01
CA THR A 73 10.76 11.99 -4.38
C THR A 73 9.46 12.04 -3.57
N LEU A 74 9.56 12.24 -2.26
CA LEU A 74 8.40 12.31 -1.38
C LEU A 74 7.61 13.61 -1.58
N ASN A 75 8.28 14.73 -1.85
CA ASN A 75 7.62 15.99 -2.20
C ASN A 75 6.83 15.87 -3.51
N THR A 76 7.43 15.27 -4.55
CA THR A 76 6.72 14.99 -5.81
C THR A 76 5.52 14.06 -5.57
N ALA A 77 5.69 13.01 -4.77
CA ALA A 77 4.59 12.09 -4.45
C ALA A 77 3.46 12.76 -3.68
N ALA A 78 3.78 13.65 -2.72
CA ALA A 78 2.80 14.40 -1.94
C ALA A 78 2.01 15.37 -2.81
N ASN A 79 2.71 16.17 -3.63
CA ASN A 79 2.07 17.08 -4.58
C ASN A 79 1.14 16.33 -5.53
N ARG A 80 1.61 15.21 -6.08
CA ARG A 80 0.80 14.37 -6.98
C ARG A 80 -0.43 13.80 -6.26
N ALA A 81 -0.28 13.28 -5.05
CA ALA A 81 -1.40 12.75 -4.27
C ALA A 81 -2.45 13.82 -3.98
N GLN A 82 -2.02 15.06 -3.72
CA GLN A 82 -2.92 16.19 -3.52
C GLN A 82 -3.64 16.58 -4.82
N THR A 83 -2.92 16.71 -5.94
CA THR A 83 -3.50 17.04 -7.25
C THR A 83 -4.52 15.99 -7.70
N GLU A 84 -4.21 14.71 -7.50
CA GLU A 84 -5.10 13.60 -7.87
C GLU A 84 -6.23 13.38 -6.87
N LYS A 85 -6.27 14.12 -5.75
CA LYS A 85 -7.21 13.91 -4.64
C LYS A 85 -7.23 12.45 -4.19
N ALA A 86 -6.03 11.90 -3.96
CA ALA A 86 -5.87 10.50 -3.60
C ALA A 86 -6.72 10.14 -2.39
N ASP A 87 -7.49 9.06 -2.52
CA ASP A 87 -8.32 8.53 -1.44
C ASP A 87 -7.41 7.86 -0.40
N VAL A 88 -7.31 8.50 0.76
CA VAL A 88 -6.48 8.04 1.89
C VAL A 88 -6.90 6.65 2.37
N VAL A 89 -8.19 6.35 2.38
CA VAL A 89 -8.70 5.03 2.82
C VAL A 89 -8.24 3.97 1.83
N LYS A 90 -8.48 4.20 0.53
CA LYS A 90 -8.07 3.27 -0.52
C LYS A 90 -6.56 3.04 -0.56
N GLU A 91 -5.76 4.10 -0.45
CA GLU A 91 -4.31 3.99 -0.42
C GLU A 91 -3.83 3.29 0.86
N SER A 92 -4.43 3.57 2.01
CA SER A 92 -4.08 2.90 3.27
C SER A 92 -4.34 1.39 3.21
N GLN A 93 -5.44 0.96 2.57
CA GLN A 93 -5.74 -0.45 2.36
C GLN A 93 -4.73 -1.10 1.41
N ARG A 94 -4.35 -0.43 0.32
CA ARG A 94 -3.32 -0.93 -0.60
C ARG A 94 -1.98 -1.12 0.10
N CYS A 95 -1.49 -0.09 0.78
CA CYS A 95 -0.19 -0.14 1.47
C CYS A 95 -0.22 -1.13 2.64
N GLY A 96 -1.31 -1.17 3.39
CA GLY A 96 -1.51 -2.13 4.48
C GLY A 96 -1.59 -3.58 3.99
N GLY A 97 -2.22 -3.82 2.83
CA GLY A 97 -2.29 -5.14 2.20
C GLY A 97 -0.92 -5.68 1.81
N GLU A 98 -0.04 -4.84 1.26
CA GLU A 98 1.34 -5.24 0.95
C GLU A 98 2.13 -5.59 2.22
N LEU A 99 2.05 -4.75 3.25
CA LEU A 99 2.71 -5.03 4.54
C LEU A 99 2.18 -6.33 5.19
N SER A 100 0.87 -6.58 5.08
CA SER A 100 0.25 -7.81 5.59
C SER A 100 0.73 -9.04 4.81
N ALA A 101 0.84 -8.93 3.49
CA ALA A 101 1.38 -9.99 2.64
C ALA A 101 2.85 -10.29 2.98
N LEU A 102 3.66 -9.24 3.22
CA LEU A 102 5.04 -9.40 3.68
C LEU A 102 5.10 -10.11 5.04
N ALA A 103 4.27 -9.69 6.00
CA ALA A 103 4.21 -10.31 7.32
C ALA A 103 3.83 -11.79 7.24
N ALA A 104 2.89 -12.15 6.35
CA ALA A 104 2.54 -13.55 6.11
C ALA A 104 3.69 -14.35 5.48
N ALA A 105 4.46 -13.74 4.57
CA ALA A 105 5.58 -14.39 3.90
C ALA A 105 6.84 -14.52 4.77
N THR A 106 7.00 -13.65 5.77
CA THR A 106 8.20 -13.57 6.64
C THR A 106 7.93 -13.98 8.08
N GLY A 107 6.68 -14.29 8.42
CA GLY A 107 6.32 -14.84 9.72
C GLY A 107 6.98 -16.21 9.94
N PRO A 108 7.14 -16.64 11.20
CA PRO A 108 7.62 -17.98 11.47
C PRO A 108 6.73 -18.99 10.74
N ALA A 109 7.33 -19.89 9.96
CA ALA A 109 6.62 -21.02 9.39
C ALA A 109 5.79 -21.65 10.52
N ALA A 110 4.47 -21.75 10.32
CA ALA A 110 3.57 -22.29 11.31
C ALA A 110 4.14 -23.64 11.76
N SER A 111 4.71 -23.67 12.97
CA SER A 111 5.24 -24.91 13.53
C SER A 111 4.07 -25.89 13.54
N PRO A 112 4.21 -27.09 12.94
CA PRO A 112 3.11 -28.04 12.88
C PRO A 112 2.63 -28.27 14.32
N ARG A 113 1.38 -27.90 14.62
CA ARG A 113 0.77 -28.24 15.90
C ARG A 113 0.83 -29.76 16.00
N LYS A 114 1.59 -30.26 16.96
CA LYS A 114 1.63 -31.68 17.30
C LYS A 114 0.19 -32.10 17.67
N PRO A 115 -0.32 -33.23 17.13
CA PRO A 115 -1.68 -33.69 17.39
C PRO A 115 -1.95 -33.97 18.86
#